data_AF-A0A7J3FDH7-F1
#
_entry.id   AF-A0A7J3FDH7-F1
#
_cell.length_a   1.000
_cell.length_b   1.000
_cell.length_c   1.000
_cell.angle_alpha   90.00
_cell.angle_beta   90.00
_cell.angle_gamma   90.00
#
_symmetry.space_group_name_H-M   'P 1'
#
loop_
_entity.id
_entity.type
_entity.pdbx_description
1 polymer ?
#
loop_
_entity_poly.entity_id
_entity_poly.type
_entity_poly.pdbx_seq_one_letter_code
_entity_poly.pdbx_strand_id
1 'polypeptide(L)'
;MSRGIRVFPARGEVEIQFNSRRSAECVYHSLLPEAELPGAEVKIKLEGKTLWILVRGRDKGMLRATLNSTLSWVKMATEVISVE
;
A
#
# COMPACT_ATOMS: atom_id res chain seq x y z
N MET A 1 25.05 15.95 -12.64
CA MET A 1 24.31 14.68 -12.82
C MET A 1 22.86 14.91 -12.43
N SER A 2 22.01 15.22 -13.40
CA SER A 2 20.58 15.45 -13.18
C SER A 2 19.92 14.10 -12.90
N ARG A 3 19.39 13.89 -11.69
CA ARG A 3 18.59 12.70 -11.37
C ARG A 3 17.37 12.71 -12.31
N GLY A 4 17.34 11.78 -13.26
CA GLY A 4 16.20 11.64 -14.17
C GLY A 4 14.91 11.48 -13.36
N ILE A 5 13.91 12.29 -13.68
CA ILE A 5 12.59 12.21 -13.05
C ILE A 5 12.06 10.79 -13.32
N ARG A 6 11.92 9.95 -12.28
CA ARG A 6 11.24 8.66 -12.40
C ARG A 6 9.76 8.93 -12.67
N VAL A 7 9.35 8.78 -13.92
CA VAL A 7 7.94 8.85 -14.31
C VAL A 7 7.36 7.45 -14.19
N PHE A 8 6.30 7.31 -13.39
CA PHE A 8 5.52 6.07 -13.27
C PHE A 8 4.18 6.27 -14.00
N PRO A 9 4.03 5.82 -15.26
CA PRO A 9 2.84 6.07 -16.06
C PRO A 9 1.61 5.27 -15.59
N ALA A 10 1.80 4.19 -14.84
CA ALA A 10 0.71 3.39 -14.31
C ALA A 10 0.47 3.73 -12.83
N ARG A 11 -0.79 4.00 -12.45
CA ARG A 11 -1.21 4.36 -11.09
C ARG A 11 -2.46 3.57 -10.69
N GLY A 12 -2.54 3.20 -9.43
CA GLY A 12 -3.73 2.65 -8.79
C GLY A 12 -3.90 3.21 -7.38
N GLU A 13 -5.15 3.37 -6.97
CA GLU A 13 -5.52 3.79 -5.62
C GLU A 13 -6.47 2.77 -5.03
N VAL A 14 -6.24 2.44 -3.76
CA VAL A 14 -7.09 1.53 -3.00
C VAL A 14 -7.51 2.22 -1.71
N GLU A 15 -8.81 2.18 -1.45
CA GLU A 15 -9.42 2.58 -0.18
C GLU A 15 -9.87 1.33 0.57
N ILE A 16 -9.44 1.19 1.83
CA ILE A 16 -9.82 0.07 2.69
C ILE A 16 -10.40 0.63 3.99
N GLN A 17 -11.69 0.41 4.20
CA GLN A 17 -12.37 0.80 5.43
C GLN A 17 -12.37 -0.35 6.44
N PHE A 18 -11.94 -0.06 7.66
CA PHE A 18 -11.91 -1.02 8.77
C PHE A 18 -13.09 -0.82 9.73
N ASN A 19 -13.39 -1.87 10.51
CA ASN A 19 -14.45 -1.84 11.51
C ASN A 19 -14.15 -0.88 12.67
N SER A 20 -12.87 -0.69 12.99
CA SER A 20 -12.44 0.20 14.06
C SER A 20 -11.18 0.97 13.65
N ARG A 21 -11.00 2.15 14.26
CA ARG A 21 -9.77 2.94 14.14
C ARG A 21 -8.55 2.14 14.62
N ARG A 22 -8.68 1.39 15.71
CA ARG A 22 -7.61 0.54 16.26
C ARG A 22 -7.16 -0.51 15.25
N SER A 23 -8.09 -1.20 14.59
CA SER A 23 -7.75 -2.18 13.55
C SER A 23 -7.01 -1.52 12.38
N ALA A 24 -7.46 -0.34 11.94
CA ALA A 24 -6.79 0.42 10.88
C ALA A 24 -5.37 0.86 11.28
N GLU A 25 -5.19 1.33 12.52
CA GLU A 25 -3.88 1.70 13.09
C GLU A 25 -2.95 0.49 13.16
N CYS A 26 -3.42 -0.65 13.67
CA CYS A 26 -2.62 -1.88 13.73
C CYS A 26 -2.15 -2.33 12.34
N VAL A 27 -3.06 -2.37 11.36
CA VAL A 27 -2.70 -2.73 9.97
C VAL A 27 -1.73 -1.71 9.40
N TYR A 28 -2.00 -0.41 9.53
CA TYR A 28 -1.13 0.65 9.03
C TYR A 28 0.30 0.52 9.57
N HIS A 29 0.45 0.38 10.89
CA HIS A 29 1.76 0.27 11.52
C HIS A 29 2.49 -1.03 11.15
N SER A 30 1.76 -2.13 10.87
CA SER A 30 2.35 -3.39 10.40
C SER A 30 2.92 -3.33 8.98
N LEU A 31 2.50 -2.35 8.17
CA LEU A 31 2.90 -2.19 6.77
C LEU A 31 4.09 -1.24 6.57
N LEU A 32 4.57 -0.56 7.62
CA LEU A 32 5.73 0.33 7.56
C LEU A 32 7.04 -0.47 7.65
N PRO A 33 8.13 -0.10 6.95
CA PRO A 33 8.35 1.13 6.17
C PRO A 33 8.12 0.93 4.66
N GLU A 34 7.49 1.91 4.03
CA GLU A 34 6.92 1.81 2.69
C GLU A 34 7.96 1.46 1.62
N ALA A 35 7.69 0.42 0.82
CA ALA A 35 8.65 -0.17 -0.12
C ALA A 35 8.80 0.66 -1.41
N GLU A 36 9.96 1.29 -1.59
CA GLU A 36 10.42 1.73 -2.92
C GLU A 36 11.07 0.55 -3.65
N LEU A 37 10.30 -0.13 -4.50
CA LEU A 37 10.85 -1.18 -5.37
C LEU A 37 11.40 -0.56 -6.66
N PRO A 38 12.44 -1.14 -7.29
CA PRO A 38 12.86 -0.70 -8.62
C PRO A 38 11.70 -0.74 -9.61
N GLY A 39 11.19 0.43 -10.00
CA GLY A 39 10.07 0.55 -10.92
C GLY A 39 8.69 0.63 -10.28
N ALA A 40 8.58 0.70 -8.94
CA ALA A 40 7.32 0.97 -8.25
C ALA A 40 7.48 1.87 -7.02
N GLU A 41 6.43 2.59 -6.67
CA GLU A 41 6.31 3.43 -5.47
C GLU A 41 5.00 3.06 -4.78
N VAL A 42 5.04 2.85 -3.46
CA VAL A 42 3.86 2.65 -2.62
C VAL A 42 3.82 3.76 -1.58
N LYS A 43 2.67 4.42 -1.43
CA LYS A 43 2.40 5.34 -0.32
C LYS A 43 1.17 4.88 0.43
N ILE A 44 1.25 4.88 1.75
CA ILE A 44 0.16 4.44 2.61
C ILE A 44 -0.19 5.60 3.54
N LYS A 45 -1.47 5.96 3.58
CA LYS A 45 -1.99 6.99 4.48
C LYS A 45 -3.13 6.42 5.31
N LEU A 46 -3.12 6.72 6.60
CA LEU A 46 -4.22 6.41 7.51
C LEU A 46 -5.06 7.67 7.77
N GLU A 47 -6.36 7.57 7.58
CA GLU A 47 -7.35 8.61 7.89
C GLU A 47 -8.50 8.01 8.70
N GLY A 48 -8.48 8.22 10.02
CA GLY A 48 -9.49 7.67 10.92
C GLY A 48 -9.51 6.14 10.90
N LYS A 49 -10.54 5.55 10.29
CA LYS A 49 -10.70 4.09 10.12
C LYS A 49 -10.44 3.62 8.68
N THR A 50 -9.85 4.48 7.86
CA THR A 50 -9.63 4.22 6.43
C THR A 50 -8.15 4.25 6.10
N LEU A 51 -7.69 3.21 5.40
CA LEU A 51 -6.34 3.11 4.85
C LEU A 51 -6.39 3.42 3.35
N TRP A 52 -5.62 4.41 2.93
CA TRP A 52 -5.43 4.81 1.55
C TRP A 52 -4.08 4.31 1.05
N ILE A 53 -4.08 3.56 -0.04
CA ILE A 53 -2.88 3.02 -0.65
C ILE A 53 -2.77 3.55 -2.07
N LEU A 54 -1.72 4.31 -2.34
CA LEU A 54 -1.35 4.77 -3.67
C LEU A 54 -0.19 3.92 -4.18
N VAL A 55 -0.40 3.25 -5.31
CA VAL A 55 0.65 2.50 -6.00
C VAL A 55 0.93 3.13 -7.33
N ARG A 56 2.21 3.34 -7.63
CA ARG A 56 2.68 3.74 -8.95
C ARG A 56 3.67 2.71 -9.48
N GLY A 57 3.55 2.37 -10.75
CA GLY A 57 4.39 1.40 -11.43
C GLY A 57 4.92 1.96 -12.75
N ARG A 58 6.10 1.48 -13.17
CA ARG A 58 6.70 1.83 -14.46
C ARG A 58 5.85 1.37 -15.66
N ASP A 59 5.05 0.33 -15.46
CA ASP A 59 4.15 -0.28 -16.43
C ASP A 59 2.97 -0.96 -15.70
N LYS A 60 1.96 -1.43 -16.45
CA LYS A 60 0.77 -2.09 -15.89
C LYS A 60 1.10 -3.41 -15.18
N GLY A 61 2.14 -4.12 -15.61
CA GLY A 61 2.56 -5.39 -15.02
C GLY A 61 3.15 -5.18 -13.63
N MET A 62 4.02 -4.19 -13.49
CA MET A 62 4.60 -3.76 -12.22
C MET A 62 3.51 -3.23 -11.29
N LEU A 63 2.60 -2.38 -11.77
CA LEU A 63 1.46 -1.91 -10.97
C LEU A 63 0.65 -3.09 -10.40
N ARG A 64 0.31 -4.09 -11.24
CA ARG A 64 -0.43 -5.28 -10.82
C ARG A 64 0.35 -6.10 -9.79
N ALA A 65 1.64 -6.31 -10.00
CA ALA A 65 2.49 -7.06 -9.07
C ALA A 65 2.54 -6.36 -7.70
N THR A 66 2.81 -5.06 -7.69
CA THR A 66 2.91 -4.26 -6.46
C THR A 66 1.57 -4.18 -5.73
N LEU A 67 0.45 -3.97 -6.44
CA LEU A 67 -0.88 -4.01 -5.84
C LEU A 67 -1.16 -5.37 -5.19
N ASN A 68 -0.92 -6.48 -5.90
CA ASN A 68 -1.19 -7.81 -5.39
C ASN A 68 -0.37 -8.12 -4.12
N SER A 69 0.91 -7.78 -4.10
CA SER A 69 1.76 -7.96 -2.91
C SER A 69 1.27 -7.11 -1.74
N THR A 70 1.01 -5.83 -1.98
CA THR A 70 0.57 -4.89 -0.93
C THR A 70 -0.75 -5.32 -0.32
N LEU A 71 -1.73 -5.71 -1.13
CA LEU A 71 -3.04 -6.18 -0.65
C LEU A 71 -2.96 -7.51 0.08
N SER A 72 -2.02 -8.37 -0.31
CA SER A 72 -1.78 -9.64 0.39
C SER A 72 -1.22 -9.41 1.80
N TRP A 73 -0.36 -8.40 1.98
CA TRP A 73 0.10 -7.99 3.31
C TRP A 73 -1.02 -7.40 4.16
N VAL A 74 -1.86 -6.53 3.58
CA VAL A 74 -3.04 -5.99 4.27
C VAL A 74 -3.97 -7.12 4.73
N LYS A 75 -4.24 -8.09 3.85
CA LYS A 75 -5.07 -9.25 4.17
C LYS A 75 -4.49 -10.04 5.33
N MET A 76 -3.19 -10.37 5.27
CA MET A 76 -2.49 -11.11 6.32
C MET A 76 -2.54 -10.38 7.67
N ALA A 77 -2.25 -9.09 7.68
CA ALA A 77 -2.32 -8.28 8.91
C ALA A 77 -3.74 -8.26 9.49
N THR A 78 -4.75 -8.13 8.63
CA THR A 78 -6.17 -8.12 9.03
C THR A 78 -6.60 -9.46 9.61
N GLU A 79 -6.17 -10.57 9.00
CA GLU A 79 -6.45 -11.93 9.49
C GLU A 79 -5.85 -12.15 10.88
N VAL A 80 -4.60 -11.76 11.11
CA VAL A 80 -3.93 -11.91 12.42
C VAL A 80 -4.63 -11.09 13.51
N ILE A 81 -5.02 -9.85 13.21
CA ILE A 81 -5.73 -8.97 14.18
C ILE A 81 -7.12 -9.51 14.53
N SER A 82 -7.75 -10.26 13.61
CA SER A 82 -9.09 -10.81 13.83
C SER A 82 -9.09 -12.11 14.65
N VAL A 83 -7.93 -12.61 15.07
CA VAL A 83 -7.76 -13.82 15.91
C VAL A 83 -7.75 -13.48 17.41
N GLU A 84 -8.03 -12.22 17.78
CA GLU A 84 -8.22 -11.78 19.18
C GLU A 84 -9.56 -12.24 19.79
#